data_AF-A0A2N2YB44-F1
#
_entry.id   AF-A0A2N2YB44-F1
#
_cell.length_a   1.000
_cell.length_b   1.000
_cell.length_c   1.000
_cell.angle_alpha   90.00
_cell.angle_beta   90.00
_cell.angle_gamma   90.00
#
_symmetry.space_group_name_H-M   'P 1'
#
loop_
_entity.id
_entity.type
_entity.pdbx_description
1 polymer ?
#
loop_
_entity_poly.entity_id
_entity_poly.type
_entity_poly.pdbx_seq_one_letter_code
_entity_poly.pdbx_strand_id
1 'polypeptide(L)'
;MIFVFTQAQELDYCVFDENELPEPSELYTPFTDVPSPSLEPIVFNLFFWKVNDSEGNYNNTNFTDQKILEGVVHLNITYNRFNIFFKYLGNDSFNSPVYVPLIAPEVICNGNPGCSTEPDCFNEPGCYNNVCVDQQVNDPTGYGMIRICQRGIFFNYVLTNGYKKPNAINIYAPYATEGYRGAASYSNTSVIVKPQDFASHVMPHEIAHIFALQRTRSLTENVPRNQEHPHFNADSTADWVVQTAAINHFRDPVTGTFPFVNLQTCIYNNDGSQQDSHGNAYDASFQDVGNIMGDCTPCMEQYPHFFPEQGNKMRNQILSFPTLFEPKQNTIASLYEPYKGEYYFAEPQTNESPLFQPGFRYKFRECQCDCPEPSPYEDTSFTIGSTTVLTIEPNETNFNSITHPNHTAIQIMFQTSLPEAYGQNTRKCYDNWNRAPIGGSVTKFNDGIFNANVTITPQDSTSINNPNLLLQLDQGLYKIEKNYEDGAVNQQVIYKDNE
;
A
#
# COMPACT_ATOMS: atom_id res chain seq x y z
N MET A 1 -0.86 32.00 29.90
CA MET A 1 -1.79 30.87 30.11
C MET A 1 -1.19 29.69 29.36
N ILE A 2 -0.62 28.73 30.10
CA ILE A 2 0.06 27.57 29.52
C ILE A 2 -1.04 26.59 29.12
N PHE A 3 -1.26 26.40 27.82
CA PHE A 3 -2.10 25.32 27.33
C PHE A 3 -1.35 24.01 27.53
N VAL A 4 -1.80 23.23 28.51
CA VAL A 4 -1.39 21.85 28.68
C VAL A 4 -2.12 21.06 27.60
N PHE A 5 -1.39 20.60 26.58
CA PHE A 5 -1.90 19.58 25.66
C PHE A 5 -2.04 18.29 26.47
N THR A 6 -3.26 17.96 26.88
CA THR A 6 -3.59 16.58 27.29
C THR A 6 -3.42 15.69 26.07
N GLN A 7 -2.56 14.67 26.19
CA GLN A 7 -2.46 13.62 25.18
C GLN A 7 -3.87 13.06 24.93
N ALA A 8 -4.34 13.14 23.68
CA ALA A 8 -5.58 12.49 23.29
C ALA A 8 -5.43 10.98 23.56
N GLN A 9 -6.37 10.39 24.27
CA GLN A 9 -6.44 8.94 24.40
C GLN A 9 -6.69 8.37 23.00
N GLU A 10 -5.70 7.68 22.42
CA GLU A 10 -5.88 6.95 21.16
C GLU A 10 -6.89 5.83 21.40
N LEU A 11 -8.11 6.03 20.89
CA LEU A 11 -9.10 4.98 20.84
C LEU A 11 -8.70 4.00 19.72
N ASP A 12 -8.45 2.77 20.13
CA ASP A 12 -7.82 1.69 19.35
C ASP A 12 -8.82 1.00 18.40
N TYR A 13 -9.72 1.76 17.76
CA TYR A 13 -10.74 1.22 16.85
C TYR A 13 -10.65 1.81 15.44
N CYS A 14 -10.95 0.97 14.45
CA CYS A 14 -11.14 1.34 13.04
C CYS A 14 -12.60 1.66 12.76
N VAL A 15 -12.89 2.51 11.76
CA VAL A 15 -14.26 2.92 11.46
C VAL A 15 -14.60 2.76 9.98
N PHE A 16 -15.71 2.08 9.75
CA PHE A 16 -16.28 1.86 8.44
C PHE A 16 -17.78 2.21 8.45
N ASP A 17 -18.27 2.83 7.39
CA ASP A 17 -19.71 3.08 7.23
C ASP A 17 -20.35 1.88 6.53
N GLU A 18 -20.89 0.96 7.33
CA GLU A 18 -21.54 -0.27 6.86
C GLU A 18 -22.74 0.01 5.93
N ASN A 19 -23.33 1.21 6.01
CA ASN A 19 -24.43 1.63 5.13
C ASN A 19 -23.98 1.95 3.70
N GLU A 20 -22.68 2.04 3.43
CA GLU A 20 -22.16 2.19 2.07
C GLU A 20 -22.16 0.86 1.29
N LEU A 21 -22.34 -0.28 1.96
CA LEU A 21 -22.29 -1.57 1.30
C LEU A 21 -23.60 -1.90 0.57
N PRO A 22 -23.54 -2.39 -0.67
CA PRO A 22 -24.72 -2.94 -1.31
C PRO A 22 -25.19 -4.16 -0.50
N GLU A 23 -26.50 -4.30 -0.35
CA GLU A 23 -27.13 -5.52 0.15
C GLU A 23 -26.53 -6.72 -0.60
N PRO A 24 -26.16 -7.81 0.10
CA PRO A 24 -25.53 -8.95 -0.54
C PRO A 24 -26.48 -9.48 -1.63
N SER A 25 -26.05 -9.40 -2.89
CA SER A 25 -26.79 -10.00 -4.00
C SER A 25 -26.93 -11.50 -3.77
N GLU A 26 -28.07 -12.10 -4.15
CA GLU A 26 -28.48 -13.50 -3.95
C GLU A 26 -27.49 -14.60 -4.45
N LEU A 27 -26.28 -14.24 -4.88
CA LEU A 27 -25.17 -15.14 -5.20
C LEU A 27 -24.45 -15.62 -3.92
N TYR A 28 -25.19 -16.10 -2.92
CA TYR A 28 -24.60 -16.88 -1.83
C TYR A 28 -24.56 -18.35 -2.23
N THR A 29 -23.37 -18.80 -2.62
CA THR A 29 -23.03 -20.23 -2.50
C THR A 29 -22.16 -20.37 -1.26
N PRO A 30 -22.46 -21.30 -0.33
CA PRO A 30 -21.60 -21.52 0.82
C PRO A 30 -20.20 -21.88 0.32
N PHE A 31 -19.23 -21.01 0.61
CA PHE A 31 -17.84 -21.21 0.19
C PHE A 31 -17.26 -22.37 0.99
N THR A 32 -17.15 -23.54 0.36
CA THR A 32 -16.47 -24.71 0.92
C THR A 32 -15.05 -24.89 0.41
N ASP A 33 -14.59 -24.02 -0.50
CA ASP A 33 -13.33 -24.25 -1.22
C ASP A 33 -12.23 -23.29 -0.76
N VAL A 34 -11.10 -23.90 -0.41
CA VAL A 34 -9.75 -23.32 -0.48
C VAL A 34 -9.64 -22.56 -1.81
N PRO A 35 -9.11 -21.32 -1.85
CA PRO A 35 -8.99 -20.54 -3.08
C PRO A 35 -8.46 -21.42 -4.21
N SER A 36 -9.24 -21.54 -5.29
CA SER A 36 -8.85 -22.36 -6.43
C SER A 36 -7.46 -21.90 -6.89
N PRO A 37 -6.51 -22.82 -7.13
CA PRO A 37 -5.17 -22.49 -7.63
C PRO A 37 -5.17 -21.85 -9.04
N SER A 38 -6.35 -21.55 -9.61
CA SER A 38 -6.58 -20.95 -10.93
C SER A 38 -7.19 -19.54 -10.87
N LEU A 39 -7.16 -18.86 -9.73
CA LEU A 39 -7.76 -17.52 -9.62
C LEU A 39 -6.95 -16.48 -10.40
N GLU A 40 -7.62 -15.82 -11.36
CA GLU A 40 -7.05 -14.71 -12.14
C GLU A 40 -6.48 -13.63 -11.21
N PRO A 41 -5.22 -13.23 -11.36
CA PRO A 41 -4.61 -12.23 -10.51
C PRO A 41 -5.23 -10.84 -10.70
N ILE A 42 -5.44 -10.13 -9.60
CA ILE A 42 -5.95 -8.76 -9.58
C ILE A 42 -4.84 -7.87 -9.06
N VAL A 43 -4.46 -6.85 -9.82
CA VAL A 43 -3.47 -5.84 -9.38
C VAL A 43 -4.19 -4.52 -9.20
N PHE A 44 -4.10 -3.88 -8.04
CA PHE A 44 -4.61 -2.54 -7.79
C PHE A 44 -3.49 -1.51 -7.73
N ASN A 45 -3.69 -0.35 -8.34
CA ASN A 45 -2.81 0.79 -8.12
C ASN A 45 -3.11 1.43 -6.76
N LEU A 46 -2.06 1.79 -6.02
CA LEU A 46 -2.13 2.58 -4.80
C LEU A 46 -1.55 3.97 -5.04
N PHE A 47 -2.26 5.00 -4.59
CA PHE A 47 -1.77 6.37 -4.58
C PHE A 47 -1.92 7.00 -3.20
N PHE A 48 -0.83 7.57 -2.69
CA PHE A 48 -0.77 8.11 -1.34
C PHE A 48 -0.86 9.64 -1.36
N TRP A 49 -1.71 10.20 -0.51
CA TRP A 49 -1.88 11.64 -0.35
C TRP A 49 -1.46 12.06 1.05
N LYS A 50 -0.43 12.89 1.14
CA LYS A 50 -0.09 13.59 2.38
C LYS A 50 -1.10 14.73 2.61
N VAL A 51 -1.78 14.70 3.75
CA VAL A 51 -2.78 15.72 4.11
C VAL A 51 -2.15 16.70 5.10
N ASN A 52 -1.77 17.88 4.63
CA ASN A 52 -1.23 18.94 5.49
C ASN A 52 -2.37 19.72 6.15
N ASP A 53 -2.09 20.41 7.26
CA ASP A 53 -3.01 21.39 7.81
C ASP A 53 -3.21 22.60 6.86
N SER A 54 -4.01 23.58 7.28
CA SER A 54 -4.34 24.75 6.47
C SER A 54 -3.16 25.69 6.21
N GLU A 55 -2.10 25.59 7.01
CA GLU A 55 -0.86 26.35 6.87
C GLU A 55 0.21 25.58 6.08
N GLY A 56 -0.08 24.33 5.69
CA GLY A 56 0.85 23.45 4.99
C GLY A 56 1.82 22.71 5.91
N ASN A 57 1.62 22.77 7.23
CA ASN A 57 2.44 22.01 8.17
C ASN A 57 1.96 20.56 8.29
N TYR A 58 2.88 19.69 8.72
CA TYR A 58 2.64 18.27 8.92
C TYR A 58 3.17 17.78 10.28
N ASN A 59 3.09 18.66 11.28
CA ASN A 59 3.37 18.41 12.70
C ASN A 59 4.55 17.44 13.00
N ASN A 60 5.67 17.58 12.26
CA ASN A 60 6.86 16.74 12.36
C ASN A 60 6.65 15.21 12.28
N THR A 61 5.58 14.76 11.62
CA THR A 61 5.36 13.34 11.35
C THR A 61 6.11 12.88 10.09
N ASN A 62 6.67 11.67 10.12
CA ASN A 62 7.42 11.10 9.01
C ASN A 62 6.49 10.52 7.94
N PHE A 63 6.18 11.31 6.92
CA PHE A 63 5.63 10.83 5.64
C PHE A 63 6.78 10.78 4.63
N THR A 64 7.37 9.60 4.44
CA THR A 64 8.52 9.37 3.57
C THR A 64 8.25 8.21 2.60
N ASP A 65 8.99 8.16 1.49
CA ASP A 65 8.92 7.03 0.55
C ASP A 65 9.12 5.69 1.26
N GLN A 66 10.05 5.61 2.22
CA GLN A 66 10.25 4.42 3.04
C GLN A 66 8.96 4.01 3.79
N LYS A 67 8.30 4.94 4.48
CA LYS A 67 7.07 4.61 5.23
C LYS A 67 5.94 4.17 4.31
N ILE A 68 5.78 4.84 3.17
CA ILE A 68 4.79 4.49 2.15
C ILE A 68 5.03 3.06 1.65
N LEU A 69 6.27 2.75 1.27
CA LEU A 69 6.64 1.45 0.75
C LEU A 69 6.50 0.34 1.81
N GLU A 70 6.76 0.61 3.09
CA GLU A 70 6.44 -0.33 4.19
C GLU A 70 4.95 -0.72 4.20
N GLY A 71 4.04 0.22 3.94
CA GLY A 71 2.61 -0.09 3.79
C GLY A 71 2.31 -0.94 2.56
N VAL A 72 2.99 -0.67 1.44
CA VAL A 72 2.88 -1.50 0.22
C VAL A 72 3.40 -2.92 0.45
N VAL A 73 4.47 -3.10 1.24
CA VAL A 73 4.95 -4.41 1.69
C VAL A 73 3.86 -5.14 2.44
N HIS A 74 3.31 -4.49 3.48
CA HIS A 74 2.37 -5.12 4.38
C HIS A 74 1.10 -5.58 3.64
N LEU A 75 0.62 -4.77 2.69
CA LEU A 75 -0.49 -5.15 1.81
C LEU A 75 -0.15 -6.33 0.90
N ASN A 76 0.97 -6.30 0.18
CA ASN A 76 1.32 -7.40 -0.72
C ASN A 76 1.60 -8.72 0.01
N ILE A 77 2.19 -8.69 1.21
CA ILE A 77 2.37 -9.89 2.04
C ILE A 77 1.02 -10.46 2.50
N THR A 78 0.10 -9.58 2.90
CA THR A 78 -1.20 -10.00 3.46
C THR A 78 -2.14 -10.55 2.40
N TYR A 79 -2.18 -9.93 1.22
CA TYR A 79 -3.19 -10.20 0.19
C TYR A 79 -2.74 -11.13 -0.94
N ASN A 80 -1.43 -11.35 -1.14
CA ASN A 80 -0.96 -12.15 -2.28
C ASN A 80 -1.47 -13.61 -2.27
N ARG A 81 -1.80 -14.15 -1.09
CA ARG A 81 -2.39 -15.50 -0.93
C ARG A 81 -3.76 -15.62 -1.57
N PHE A 82 -4.40 -14.49 -1.84
CA PHE A 82 -5.68 -14.38 -2.53
C PHE A 82 -5.51 -13.92 -3.99
N ASN A 83 -4.30 -13.91 -4.55
CA ASN A 83 -4.00 -13.36 -5.88
C ASN A 83 -4.52 -11.92 -6.03
N ILE A 84 -4.46 -11.13 -4.95
CA ILE A 84 -4.68 -9.68 -4.95
C ILE A 84 -3.33 -9.03 -4.65
N PHE A 85 -2.91 -8.13 -5.53
CA PHE A 85 -1.62 -7.47 -5.51
C PHE A 85 -1.79 -5.96 -5.57
N PHE A 86 -0.79 -5.23 -5.09
CA PHE A 86 -0.81 -3.77 -5.04
C PHE A 86 0.42 -3.19 -5.70
N LYS A 87 0.23 -2.38 -6.74
CA LYS A 87 1.26 -1.61 -7.43
C LYS A 87 1.32 -0.21 -6.86
N TYR A 88 2.48 0.20 -6.36
CA TYR A 88 2.70 1.59 -5.97
C TYR A 88 2.75 2.49 -7.21
N LEU A 89 1.85 3.47 -7.29
CA LEU A 89 1.77 4.41 -8.41
C LEU A 89 2.49 5.73 -8.12
N GLY A 90 2.54 6.15 -6.85
CA GLY A 90 3.15 7.40 -6.45
C GLY A 90 2.52 8.01 -5.21
N ASN A 91 2.98 9.21 -4.89
CA ASN A 91 2.44 10.02 -3.82
C ASN A 91 2.40 11.51 -4.20
N ASP A 92 1.54 12.27 -3.53
CA ASP A 92 1.46 13.74 -3.65
C ASP A 92 0.95 14.33 -2.33
N SER A 93 0.83 15.64 -2.24
CA SER A 93 0.36 16.34 -1.05
C SER A 93 -0.62 17.45 -1.38
N PHE A 94 -1.49 17.76 -0.43
CA PHE A 94 -2.33 18.95 -0.50
C PHE A 94 -2.52 19.57 0.89
N ASN A 95 -2.88 20.85 0.91
CA ASN A 95 -3.18 21.57 2.13
C ASN A 95 -4.67 21.54 2.40
N SER A 96 -5.03 21.44 3.67
CA SER A 96 -6.40 21.60 4.11
C SER A 96 -6.92 23.00 3.75
N PRO A 97 -8.24 23.17 3.56
CA PRO A 97 -8.78 24.50 3.35
C PRO A 97 -8.62 25.34 4.63
N VAL A 98 -8.54 26.66 4.48
CA VAL A 98 -8.35 27.61 5.60
C VAL A 98 -9.49 27.50 6.63
N TYR A 99 -10.69 27.21 6.15
CA TYR A 99 -11.87 27.01 6.98
C TYR A 99 -12.35 25.56 6.90
N VAL A 100 -12.20 24.83 8.00
CA VAL A 100 -12.78 23.50 8.22
C VAL A 100 -13.62 23.62 9.48
N PRO A 101 -14.94 23.34 9.45
CA PRO A 101 -15.74 23.38 10.67
C PRO A 101 -15.23 22.31 11.66
N LEU A 102 -15.09 22.71 12.91
CA LEU A 102 -14.75 21.79 13.98
C LEU A 102 -15.98 20.97 14.34
N ILE A 103 -15.98 19.69 13.98
CA ILE A 103 -17.06 18.77 14.33
C ILE A 103 -16.53 17.75 15.33
N ALA A 104 -17.13 17.74 16.51
CA ALA A 104 -16.74 16.89 17.62
C ALA A 104 -17.95 16.09 18.12
N PRO A 105 -17.73 14.90 18.70
CA PRO A 105 -18.78 14.18 19.39
C PRO A 105 -19.22 14.99 20.62
N GLU A 106 -20.52 15.25 20.74
CA GLU A 106 -21.12 15.82 21.94
C GLU A 106 -21.95 14.73 22.64
N VAL A 107 -21.68 14.51 23.94
CA VAL A 107 -22.44 13.56 24.75
C VAL A 107 -23.78 14.19 25.13
N ILE A 108 -24.86 13.77 24.47
CA ILE A 108 -26.21 14.23 24.84
C ILE A 108 -26.74 13.37 25.98
N CYS A 109 -26.57 13.83 27.21
CA CYS A 109 -27.22 13.22 28.38
C CYS A 109 -28.70 13.65 28.43
N ASN A 110 -29.61 12.84 27.88
CA ASN A 110 -31.07 13.06 27.91
C ASN A 110 -31.68 12.89 29.32
N GLY A 111 -31.24 13.70 30.28
CA GLY A 111 -31.79 13.73 31.65
C GLY A 111 -31.53 12.47 32.49
N ASN A 112 -30.63 11.59 32.06
CA ASN A 112 -30.32 10.36 32.78
C ASN A 112 -29.27 10.65 33.88
N PRO A 113 -29.59 10.54 35.19
CA PRO A 113 -28.71 10.99 36.29
C PRO A 113 -27.39 10.23 36.44
N GLY A 114 -27.20 9.14 35.69
CA GLY A 114 -25.96 8.35 35.66
C GLY A 114 -25.02 8.65 34.49
N CYS A 115 -25.39 9.57 33.59
CA CYS A 115 -24.55 9.97 32.46
C CYS A 115 -23.47 10.93 32.96
N SER A 116 -22.31 10.42 33.36
CA SER A 116 -21.16 11.25 33.71
C SER A 116 -20.65 11.96 32.46
N THR A 117 -20.30 13.24 32.57
CA THR A 117 -19.57 14.00 31.54
C THR A 117 -18.10 13.55 31.39
N GLU A 118 -17.76 12.35 31.85
CA GLU A 118 -16.42 11.81 31.72
C GLU A 118 -16.23 11.25 30.30
N PRO A 119 -15.03 11.45 29.70
CA PRO A 119 -14.75 11.08 28.31
C PRO A 119 -14.84 9.56 28.02
N ASP A 120 -15.05 8.72 29.04
CA ASP A 120 -15.11 7.26 28.93
C ASP A 120 -16.49 6.71 28.49
N CYS A 121 -17.48 7.56 28.20
CA CYS A 121 -18.80 7.15 27.71
C CYS A 121 -18.81 6.47 26.33
N PHE A 122 -17.68 6.31 25.63
CA PHE A 122 -17.63 5.60 24.34
C PHE A 122 -18.05 4.13 24.40
N ASN A 123 -18.18 3.58 25.61
CA ASN A 123 -18.08 2.15 25.84
C ASN A 123 -19.20 1.56 26.72
N GLU A 124 -20.15 2.38 27.19
CA GLU A 124 -21.30 1.88 27.96
C GLU A 124 -22.49 1.52 27.05
N PRO A 125 -23.17 0.37 27.29
CA PRO A 125 -24.45 0.05 26.67
C PRO A 125 -25.51 1.08 27.09
N GLY A 126 -25.73 2.11 26.26
CA GLY A 126 -26.65 3.22 26.56
C GLY A 126 -26.17 4.61 26.15
N CYS A 127 -24.86 4.78 25.90
CA CYS A 127 -24.26 6.03 25.43
C CYS A 127 -24.23 6.14 23.88
N TYR A 128 -25.31 5.72 23.22
CA TYR A 128 -25.40 5.65 21.75
C TYR A 128 -25.63 6.99 21.03
N ASN A 129 -25.71 8.11 21.76
CA ASN A 129 -26.01 9.40 21.16
C ASN A 129 -24.81 10.35 21.23
N ASN A 130 -23.65 9.90 20.73
CA ASN A 130 -22.61 10.82 20.29
C ASN A 130 -23.09 11.43 18.96
N VAL A 131 -23.81 12.55 19.06
CA VAL A 131 -24.15 13.32 17.87
C VAL A 131 -22.90 14.10 17.49
N CYS A 132 -22.51 14.01 16.22
CA CYS A 132 -21.47 14.86 15.68
C CYS A 132 -22.03 16.28 15.55
N VAL A 133 -21.56 17.20 16.40
CA VAL A 133 -22.06 18.58 16.48
C VAL A 133 -20.98 19.53 15.98
N ASP A 134 -21.38 20.44 15.09
CA ASP A 134 -20.56 21.58 14.68
C ASP A 134 -20.38 22.53 15.86
N GLN A 135 -19.13 22.68 16.29
CA GLN A 135 -18.76 23.51 17.43
C GLN A 135 -18.77 25.01 17.09
N GLN A 136 -19.15 25.40 15.86
CA GLN A 136 -19.20 26.76 15.35
C GLN A 136 -17.85 27.50 15.43
N VAL A 137 -16.77 26.74 15.44
CA VAL A 137 -15.40 27.24 15.42
C VAL A 137 -14.63 26.58 14.29
N ASN A 138 -13.57 27.25 13.84
CA ASN A 138 -12.67 26.67 12.86
C ASN A 138 -11.83 25.57 13.52
N ASP A 139 -11.62 24.47 12.81
CA ASP A 139 -10.65 23.46 13.20
C ASP A 139 -9.23 24.03 13.04
N PRO A 140 -8.47 24.22 14.13
CA PRO A 140 -7.12 24.77 14.05
C PRO A 140 -6.15 23.84 13.30
N THR A 141 -6.50 22.56 13.16
CA THR A 141 -5.68 21.55 12.47
C THR A 141 -6.14 21.26 11.04
N GLY A 142 -7.27 21.83 10.61
CA GLY A 142 -7.89 21.52 9.32
C GLY A 142 -8.16 20.01 9.20
N TYR A 143 -7.75 19.41 8.08
CA TYR A 143 -7.71 17.96 7.90
C TYR A 143 -6.30 17.37 8.14
N GLY A 144 -5.36 18.15 8.66
CA GLY A 144 -4.06 17.62 9.10
C GLY A 144 -4.20 16.63 10.26
N MET A 145 -5.20 16.85 11.12
CA MET A 145 -5.74 15.85 12.04
C MET A 145 -7.22 15.64 11.71
N ILE A 146 -7.62 14.40 11.41
CA ILE A 146 -9.01 14.11 11.03
C ILE A 146 -9.71 13.42 12.19
N ARG A 147 -10.76 14.03 12.73
CA ARG A 147 -11.58 13.46 13.80
C ARG A 147 -12.67 12.53 13.27
N ILE A 148 -13.15 11.61 14.11
CA ILE A 148 -14.18 10.63 13.71
C ILE A 148 -15.40 11.29 13.05
N CYS A 149 -15.86 12.42 13.60
CA CYS A 149 -17.01 13.16 13.11
C CYS A 149 -16.76 13.96 11.82
N GLN A 150 -15.49 14.13 11.41
CA GLN A 150 -15.13 14.86 10.21
C GLN A 150 -14.86 13.94 9.00
N ARG A 151 -14.71 12.62 9.21
CA ARG A 151 -14.37 11.64 8.17
C ARG A 151 -15.25 11.76 6.92
N GLY A 152 -16.58 11.73 7.10
CA GLY A 152 -17.52 11.76 5.96
C GLY A 152 -17.39 13.06 5.15
N ILE A 153 -17.21 14.18 5.84
CA ILE A 153 -17.02 15.49 5.21
C ILE A 153 -15.66 15.56 4.51
N PHE A 154 -14.62 14.98 5.10
CA PHE A 154 -13.31 14.87 4.49
C PHE A 154 -13.35 14.07 3.18
N PHE A 155 -14.00 12.90 3.15
CA PHE A 155 -14.12 12.11 1.92
C PHE A 155 -14.87 12.88 0.81
N ASN A 156 -15.90 13.63 1.17
CA ASN A 156 -16.58 14.51 0.21
C ASN A 156 -15.68 15.66 -0.27
N TYR A 157 -14.89 16.25 0.64
CA TYR A 157 -13.94 17.32 0.29
C TYR A 157 -12.90 16.86 -0.73
N VAL A 158 -12.23 15.73 -0.50
CA VAL A 158 -11.19 15.22 -1.42
C VAL A 158 -11.77 14.84 -2.78
N LEU A 159 -13.01 14.32 -2.80
CA LEU A 159 -13.72 13.99 -4.03
C LEU A 159 -14.04 15.25 -4.85
N THR A 160 -14.56 16.29 -4.21
CA THR A 160 -15.02 17.53 -4.87
C THR A 160 -13.89 18.46 -5.30
N ASN A 161 -12.71 18.34 -4.68
CA ASN A 161 -11.57 19.22 -4.95
C ASN A 161 -10.47 18.58 -5.82
N GLY A 162 -10.74 17.41 -6.40
CA GLY A 162 -9.81 16.76 -7.33
C GLY A 162 -8.61 16.06 -6.68
N TYR A 163 -8.63 15.86 -5.35
CA TYR A 163 -7.60 15.11 -4.62
C TYR A 163 -7.87 13.60 -4.67
N LYS A 164 -8.19 13.08 -5.85
CA LYS A 164 -8.49 11.67 -6.09
C LYS A 164 -7.88 11.27 -7.42
N LYS A 165 -7.02 10.24 -7.42
CA LYS A 165 -6.58 9.57 -8.63
C LYS A 165 -7.66 8.56 -9.03
N PRO A 166 -8.34 8.72 -10.19
CA PRO A 166 -9.45 7.84 -10.58
C PRO A 166 -8.99 6.41 -10.87
N ASN A 167 -7.70 6.23 -11.17
CA ASN A 167 -7.08 4.97 -11.53
C ASN A 167 -6.30 4.30 -10.38
N ALA A 168 -6.59 4.65 -9.13
CA ALA A 168 -5.97 4.06 -7.95
C ALA A 168 -6.92 4.02 -6.76
N ILE A 169 -6.64 3.12 -5.81
CA ILE A 169 -7.14 3.23 -4.44
C ILE A 169 -6.36 4.39 -3.77
N ASN A 170 -7.08 5.34 -3.19
CA ASN A 170 -6.48 6.56 -2.64
C ASN A 170 -6.29 6.40 -1.12
N ILE A 171 -5.05 6.54 -0.66
CA ILE A 171 -4.68 6.44 0.75
C ILE A 171 -4.36 7.84 1.26
N TYR A 172 -5.21 8.39 2.11
CA TYR A 172 -5.02 9.71 2.71
C TYR A 172 -4.32 9.59 4.05
N ALA A 173 -3.25 10.36 4.21
CA ALA A 173 -2.35 10.29 5.34
C ALA A 173 -2.31 11.62 6.10
N PRO A 174 -3.25 11.86 7.04
CA PRO A 174 -3.12 12.94 8.01
C PRO A 174 -1.97 12.66 8.98
N TYR A 175 -1.44 13.67 9.66
CA TYR A 175 -0.42 13.44 10.68
C TYR A 175 -1.01 12.83 11.97
N ALA A 176 -2.32 12.96 12.17
CA ALA A 176 -3.03 12.37 13.30
C ALA A 176 -4.50 12.05 12.95
N THR A 177 -5.09 11.16 13.74
CA THR A 177 -6.52 10.86 13.76
C THR A 177 -7.01 10.95 15.20
N GLU A 178 -8.28 11.31 15.41
CA GLU A 178 -8.86 11.39 16.75
C GLU A 178 -10.14 10.57 16.83
N GLY A 179 -10.18 9.68 17.81
CA GLY A 179 -11.29 8.76 18.00
C GLY A 179 -11.29 7.59 17.03
N TYR A 180 -10.21 7.32 16.29
CA TYR A 180 -10.04 6.11 15.47
C TYR A 180 -8.59 5.99 14.99
N ARG A 181 -8.18 4.81 14.49
CA ARG A 181 -6.85 4.57 13.88
C ARG A 181 -6.87 4.59 12.35
N GLY A 182 -7.91 4.02 11.76
CA GLY A 182 -8.10 3.97 10.32
C GLY A 182 -9.57 4.10 9.95
N ALA A 183 -9.81 4.52 8.72
CA ALA A 183 -11.14 4.49 8.16
C ALA A 183 -11.18 4.27 6.65
N ALA A 184 -12.24 3.64 6.17
CA ALA A 184 -12.44 3.38 4.75
C ALA A 184 -13.80 3.94 4.26
N SER A 185 -13.84 4.29 2.98
CA SER A 185 -15.07 4.54 2.23
C SER A 185 -15.09 3.63 1.02
N TYR A 186 -16.05 2.70 1.02
CA TYR A 186 -16.25 1.70 -0.03
C TYR A 186 -16.54 2.37 -1.36
N SER A 187 -17.53 3.27 -1.37
CA SER A 187 -17.98 3.99 -2.57
C SER A 187 -16.88 4.87 -3.18
N ASN A 188 -16.03 5.45 -2.33
CA ASN A 188 -14.93 6.28 -2.79
C ASN A 188 -13.66 5.49 -3.15
N THR A 189 -13.56 4.20 -2.79
CA THR A 189 -12.33 3.39 -2.90
C THR A 189 -11.14 4.13 -2.28
N SER A 190 -11.35 4.60 -1.04
CA SER A 190 -10.39 5.46 -0.34
C SER A 190 -10.27 5.07 1.12
N VAL A 191 -9.07 5.24 1.69
CA VAL A 191 -8.81 5.03 3.12
C VAL A 191 -8.13 6.25 3.74
N ILE A 192 -8.29 6.40 5.05
CA ILE A 192 -7.57 7.33 5.92
C ILE A 192 -6.73 6.48 6.86
N VAL A 193 -5.41 6.63 6.82
CA VAL A 193 -4.48 5.94 7.71
C VAL A 193 -3.30 6.86 8.02
N LYS A 194 -2.94 7.02 9.29
CA LYS A 194 -1.76 7.83 9.66
C LYS A 194 -0.46 7.10 9.29
N PRO A 195 0.64 7.81 8.94
CA PRO A 195 1.88 7.17 8.47
C PRO A 195 2.49 6.12 9.42
N GLN A 196 2.25 6.27 10.73
CA GLN A 196 2.72 5.32 11.75
C GLN A 196 2.04 3.95 11.63
N ASP A 197 0.84 3.91 11.04
CA ASP A 197 0.00 2.72 10.88
C ASP A 197 0.10 2.09 9.49
N PHE A 198 0.96 2.61 8.61
CA PHE A 198 1.18 2.01 7.30
C PHE A 198 1.70 0.57 7.40
N ALA A 199 2.62 0.32 8.36
CA ALA A 199 3.23 -0.99 8.58
C ALA A 199 2.47 -1.86 9.62
N SER A 200 1.27 -1.47 10.03
CA SER A 200 0.45 -2.20 10.99
C SER A 200 -0.75 -2.87 10.32
N HIS A 201 -1.50 -3.68 11.09
CA HIS A 201 -2.73 -4.34 10.63
C HIS A 201 -3.84 -3.34 10.20
N VAL A 202 -3.73 -2.06 10.55
CA VAL A 202 -4.72 -1.02 10.20
C VAL A 202 -4.83 -0.87 8.68
N MET A 203 -3.70 -0.78 7.98
CA MET A 203 -3.70 -0.63 6.52
C MET A 203 -4.45 -1.78 5.80
N PRO A 204 -4.15 -3.07 6.04
CA PRO A 204 -4.90 -4.16 5.44
C PRO A 204 -6.35 -4.24 5.93
N HIS A 205 -6.66 -3.83 7.17
CA HIS A 205 -8.04 -3.74 7.67
C HIS A 205 -8.88 -2.75 6.83
N GLU A 206 -8.39 -1.52 6.64
CA GLU A 206 -9.13 -0.51 5.88
C GLU A 206 -9.27 -0.86 4.39
N ILE A 207 -8.26 -1.53 3.81
CA ILE A 207 -8.34 -2.02 2.44
C ILE A 207 -9.38 -3.15 2.31
N ALA A 208 -9.55 -3.99 3.33
CA ALA A 208 -10.54 -5.06 3.30
C ALA A 208 -11.97 -4.50 3.31
N HIS A 209 -12.19 -3.40 4.03
CA HIS A 209 -13.43 -2.64 3.97
C HIS A 209 -13.75 -2.09 2.58
N ILE A 210 -12.74 -1.64 1.82
CA ILE A 210 -12.92 -1.28 0.40
C ILE A 210 -13.39 -2.46 -0.43
N PHE A 211 -13.04 -3.69 -0.05
CA PHE A 211 -13.49 -4.92 -0.72
C PHE A 211 -14.73 -5.55 -0.07
N ALA A 212 -15.53 -4.74 0.63
CA ALA A 212 -16.80 -5.10 1.29
C ALA A 212 -16.70 -6.18 2.38
N LEU A 213 -15.53 -6.35 2.98
CA LEU A 213 -15.43 -7.12 4.19
C LEU A 213 -15.88 -6.25 5.38
N GLN A 214 -16.76 -6.76 6.24
CA GLN A 214 -17.13 -6.07 7.48
C GLN A 214 -16.28 -6.61 8.64
N ARG A 215 -16.43 -5.98 9.81
CA ARG A 215 -15.80 -6.48 11.04
C ARG A 215 -16.49 -7.77 11.48
N THR A 216 -15.75 -8.69 12.10
CA THR A 216 -16.33 -9.94 12.63
C THR A 216 -17.20 -9.71 13.87
N ARG A 217 -17.32 -8.47 14.35
CA ARG A 217 -18.10 -8.17 15.54
C ARG A 217 -19.60 -8.33 15.29
N SER A 218 -20.29 -9.00 16.20
CA SER A 218 -21.76 -9.03 16.21
C SER A 218 -22.34 -9.31 17.58
N LEU A 219 -23.45 -8.62 17.87
CA LEU A 219 -24.30 -8.83 19.05
C LEU A 219 -25.47 -9.77 18.79
N THR A 220 -25.78 -9.98 17.52
CA THR A 220 -27.00 -10.68 17.08
C THR A 220 -26.71 -12.04 16.49
N GLU A 221 -25.45 -12.31 16.13
CA GLU A 221 -25.02 -13.58 15.56
C GLU A 221 -25.02 -14.71 16.57
N ASN A 222 -25.37 -15.90 16.11
CA ASN A 222 -25.37 -17.13 16.88
C ASN A 222 -24.01 -17.85 16.75
N VAL A 223 -23.35 -18.15 17.87
CA VAL A 223 -21.99 -18.73 17.90
C VAL A 223 -21.87 -20.09 17.20
N PRO A 224 -22.79 -21.06 17.35
CA PRO A 224 -22.64 -22.32 16.64
C PRO A 224 -22.84 -22.07 15.14
N ARG A 225 -21.72 -22.00 14.43
CA ARG A 225 -21.59 -21.94 12.96
C ARG A 225 -21.98 -23.23 12.26
N ASN A 226 -22.97 -23.91 12.82
CA ASN A 226 -23.63 -25.04 12.21
C ASN A 226 -24.74 -24.50 11.31
N GLN A 227 -24.60 -24.64 10.00
CA GLN A 227 -25.62 -24.24 9.02
C GLN A 227 -26.96 -24.96 9.23
N GLU A 228 -26.97 -26.11 9.89
CA GLU A 228 -28.19 -26.83 10.25
C GLU A 228 -28.87 -26.29 11.51
N HIS A 229 -28.25 -25.33 12.21
CA HIS A 229 -28.83 -24.74 13.42
C HIS A 229 -30.04 -23.87 13.07
N PRO A 230 -31.19 -23.99 13.77
CA PRO A 230 -32.41 -23.21 13.48
C PRO A 230 -32.24 -21.69 13.56
N HIS A 231 -31.16 -21.23 14.22
CA HIS A 231 -30.81 -19.83 14.42
C HIS A 231 -29.50 -19.44 13.71
N PHE A 232 -29.07 -20.20 12.70
CA PHE A 232 -27.91 -19.84 11.89
C PHE A 232 -28.16 -18.51 11.16
N ASN A 233 -27.25 -17.56 11.33
CA ASN A 233 -27.33 -16.23 10.71
C ASN A 233 -25.96 -15.64 10.33
N ALA A 234 -24.90 -16.45 10.32
CA ALA A 234 -23.55 -16.02 9.92
C ALA A 234 -23.44 -15.59 8.44
N ASP A 235 -24.48 -15.83 7.64
CA ASP A 235 -24.63 -15.40 6.25
C ASP A 235 -25.35 -14.04 6.11
N SER A 236 -25.90 -13.51 7.20
CA SER A 236 -26.76 -12.32 7.22
C SER A 236 -26.42 -11.34 8.34
N THR A 237 -25.50 -11.68 9.25
CA THR A 237 -24.95 -10.81 10.29
C THR A 237 -23.41 -10.76 10.28
N ALA A 238 -22.81 -9.80 10.99
CA ALA A 238 -21.35 -9.58 11.06
C ALA A 238 -20.69 -9.43 9.68
N ASP A 239 -19.53 -10.08 9.47
CA ASP A 239 -18.79 -10.05 8.22
C ASP A 239 -19.37 -10.93 7.10
N TRP A 240 -20.54 -11.53 7.32
CA TRP A 240 -21.25 -12.46 6.44
C TRP A 240 -20.38 -13.61 5.93
N VAL A 241 -19.40 -14.06 6.71
CA VAL A 241 -18.55 -15.20 6.36
C VAL A 241 -18.82 -16.32 7.36
N VAL A 242 -19.23 -17.48 6.84
CA VAL A 242 -19.69 -18.61 7.67
C VAL A 242 -18.57 -19.19 8.54
N GLN A 243 -17.31 -19.01 8.16
CA GLN A 243 -16.15 -19.60 8.81
C GLN A 243 -15.49 -18.71 9.88
N THR A 244 -15.87 -17.45 10.02
CA THR A 244 -15.20 -16.45 10.87
C THR A 244 -15.95 -16.12 12.15
N ALA A 245 -15.50 -16.64 13.29
CA ALA A 245 -15.80 -16.20 14.65
C ALA A 245 -16.57 -14.87 14.84
N ALA A 246 -17.90 -14.86 14.78
CA ALA A 246 -18.67 -13.68 15.17
C ALA A 246 -18.70 -13.57 16.68
N ILE A 247 -18.16 -12.47 17.18
CA ILE A 247 -17.87 -12.27 18.60
C ILE A 247 -18.37 -10.88 18.96
N ASN A 248 -18.92 -10.73 20.17
CA ASN A 248 -19.38 -9.42 20.63
C ASN A 248 -18.21 -8.41 20.68
N HIS A 249 -17.18 -8.73 21.47
CA HIS A 249 -15.92 -8.00 21.57
C HIS A 249 -14.87 -8.83 22.30
N PHE A 250 -13.62 -8.82 21.83
CA PHE A 250 -12.48 -9.28 22.63
C PHE A 250 -12.02 -8.22 23.62
N ARG A 251 -12.16 -6.95 23.24
CA ARG A 251 -11.80 -5.80 24.06
C ARG A 251 -12.98 -5.43 24.95
N ASP A 252 -12.80 -5.52 26.27
CA ASP A 252 -13.74 -4.95 27.21
C ASP A 252 -13.84 -3.44 26.93
N PRO A 253 -15.04 -2.93 26.60
CA PRO A 253 -15.16 -1.56 26.15
C PRO A 253 -14.84 -0.61 27.31
N VAL A 254 -15.27 -0.90 28.54
CA VAL A 254 -15.12 -0.01 29.70
C VAL A 254 -13.67 0.15 30.12
N THR A 255 -12.96 -0.96 30.26
CA THR A 255 -11.59 -0.99 30.77
C THR A 255 -10.54 -0.89 29.66
N GLY A 256 -10.94 -1.15 28.41
CA GLY A 256 -10.04 -1.30 27.27
C GLY A 256 -9.12 -2.51 27.34
N THR A 257 -9.35 -3.42 28.28
CA THR A 257 -8.56 -4.64 28.47
C THR A 257 -9.09 -5.80 27.62
N PHE A 258 -8.35 -6.91 27.57
CA PHE A 258 -8.74 -8.13 26.85
C PHE A 258 -8.92 -9.27 27.85
N PRO A 259 -9.98 -9.26 28.68
CA PRO A 259 -10.09 -10.12 29.86
C PRO A 259 -10.07 -11.62 29.55
N PHE A 260 -10.52 -12.00 28.36
CA PHE A 260 -10.60 -13.39 27.91
C PHE A 260 -9.50 -13.78 26.93
N VAL A 261 -8.54 -12.90 26.62
CA VAL A 261 -7.45 -13.20 25.69
C VAL A 261 -6.12 -13.17 26.42
N ASN A 262 -5.36 -14.26 26.34
CA ASN A 262 -3.96 -14.23 26.74
C ASN A 262 -3.15 -13.49 25.66
N LEU A 263 -2.78 -12.24 25.91
CA LEU A 263 -2.08 -11.40 24.92
C LEU A 263 -0.68 -11.90 24.50
N GLN A 264 -0.10 -12.87 25.22
CA GLN A 264 1.20 -13.45 24.85
C GLN A 264 1.07 -14.61 23.86
N THR A 265 -0.04 -15.34 23.93
CA THR A 265 -0.31 -16.53 23.11
C THR A 265 -1.49 -16.35 22.14
N CYS A 266 -2.24 -15.26 22.28
CA CYS A 266 -3.50 -14.97 21.61
C CYS A 266 -4.54 -16.09 21.71
N ILE A 267 -4.49 -16.84 22.82
CA ILE A 267 -5.48 -17.88 23.13
C ILE A 267 -6.65 -17.22 23.84
N TYR A 268 -7.85 -17.42 23.31
CA TYR A 268 -9.11 -17.04 23.93
C TYR A 268 -9.52 -18.08 24.98
N ASN A 269 -9.84 -17.60 26.18
CA ASN A 269 -10.24 -18.39 27.34
C ASN A 269 -11.50 -17.79 27.93
N ASN A 270 -12.64 -18.12 27.33
CA ASN A 270 -13.95 -17.77 27.86
C ASN A 270 -14.33 -18.75 28.98
N ASP A 271 -14.68 -18.22 30.15
CA ASP A 271 -15.19 -19.01 31.28
C ASP A 271 -16.70 -19.29 31.18
N GLY A 272 -17.32 -18.91 30.06
CA GLY A 272 -18.75 -19.02 29.79
C GLY A 272 -19.52 -17.73 30.09
N SER A 273 -18.86 -16.66 30.51
CA SER A 273 -19.48 -15.37 30.78
C SER A 273 -19.78 -14.55 29.52
N GLN A 274 -19.02 -14.74 28.42
CA GLN A 274 -19.38 -14.15 27.14
C GLN A 274 -20.27 -15.11 26.34
N GLN A 275 -21.48 -14.67 26.00
CA GLN A 275 -22.49 -15.47 25.31
C GLN A 275 -23.12 -14.72 24.12
N ASP A 276 -23.62 -15.44 23.13
CA ASP A 276 -24.44 -14.88 22.05
C ASP A 276 -25.84 -14.47 22.50
N SER A 277 -26.61 -13.95 21.53
CA SER A 277 -28.02 -13.58 21.68
C SER A 277 -28.95 -14.72 22.13
N HIS A 278 -28.48 -15.97 22.14
CA HIS A 278 -29.23 -17.17 22.54
C HIS A 278 -28.66 -17.85 23.80
N GLY A 279 -27.63 -17.26 24.44
CA GLY A 279 -27.03 -17.76 25.67
C GLY A 279 -25.96 -18.84 25.47
N ASN A 280 -25.52 -19.10 24.24
CA ASN A 280 -24.39 -20.00 23.99
C ASN A 280 -23.09 -19.27 24.23
N ALA A 281 -22.15 -19.88 24.94
CA ALA A 281 -20.83 -19.30 25.15
C ALA A 281 -20.08 -19.13 23.81
N TYR A 282 -19.42 -17.99 23.62
CA TYR A 282 -18.48 -17.82 22.50
C TYR A 282 -17.31 -18.79 22.62
N ASP A 283 -16.95 -19.41 21.50
CA ASP A 283 -15.80 -20.29 21.36
C ASP A 283 -14.95 -19.81 20.18
N ALA A 284 -14.08 -18.84 20.45
CA ALA A 284 -13.21 -18.25 19.44
C ALA A 284 -11.90 -19.03 19.36
N SER A 285 -11.49 -19.36 18.14
CA SER A 285 -10.17 -19.95 17.90
C SER A 285 -9.07 -18.90 17.97
N PHE A 286 -7.81 -19.33 18.04
CA PHE A 286 -6.65 -18.46 17.86
C PHE A 286 -6.71 -17.65 16.56
N GLN A 287 -7.29 -18.24 15.49
CA GLN A 287 -7.44 -17.56 14.21
C GLN A 287 -8.49 -16.44 14.29
N ASP A 288 -9.58 -16.64 15.02
CA ASP A 288 -10.58 -15.59 15.22
C ASP A 288 -10.01 -14.38 15.98
N VAL A 289 -9.16 -14.65 17.00
CA VAL A 289 -8.49 -13.59 17.80
C VAL A 289 -7.52 -12.76 16.95
N GLY A 290 -6.78 -13.39 16.05
CA GLY A 290 -5.80 -12.73 15.17
C GLY A 290 -6.39 -12.22 13.85
N ASN A 291 -7.69 -12.38 13.62
CA ASN A 291 -8.34 -11.97 12.38
C ASN A 291 -8.23 -10.45 12.24
N ILE A 292 -7.73 -9.97 11.09
CA ILE A 292 -7.54 -8.54 10.82
C ILE A 292 -8.86 -7.77 10.93
N MET A 293 -10.02 -8.40 10.67
CA MET A 293 -11.35 -7.79 10.83
C MET A 293 -11.93 -7.91 12.24
N GLY A 294 -11.20 -8.49 13.18
CA GLY A 294 -11.58 -8.61 14.58
C GLY A 294 -11.30 -7.34 15.39
N ASP A 295 -11.13 -7.51 16.70
CA ASP A 295 -10.87 -6.40 17.60
C ASP A 295 -9.86 -6.64 18.72
N CYS A 296 -9.09 -7.72 18.63
CA CYS A 296 -7.95 -7.93 19.51
C CYS A 296 -6.68 -7.28 18.95
N THR A 297 -6.58 -5.95 19.02
CA THR A 297 -5.49 -5.17 18.42
C THR A 297 -4.09 -5.72 18.69
N PRO A 298 -3.70 -6.08 19.93
CA PRO A 298 -2.37 -6.64 20.18
C PRO A 298 -2.12 -7.96 19.44
N CYS A 299 -3.15 -8.80 19.32
CA CYS A 299 -3.06 -10.08 18.62
C CYS A 299 -3.11 -9.93 17.11
N MET A 300 -3.85 -8.95 16.59
CA MET A 300 -3.80 -8.58 15.17
C MET A 300 -2.42 -8.03 14.77
N GLU A 301 -1.73 -7.32 15.66
CA GLU A 301 -0.35 -6.88 15.40
C GLU A 301 0.65 -8.05 15.43
N GLN A 302 0.44 -9.04 16.30
CA GLN A 302 1.34 -10.19 16.44
C GLN A 302 1.13 -11.27 15.36
N TYR A 303 -0.13 -11.53 15.00
CA TYR A 303 -0.53 -12.63 14.10
C TYR A 303 -1.61 -12.21 13.08
N PRO A 304 -1.39 -11.15 12.29
CA PRO A 304 -2.39 -10.65 11.35
C PRO A 304 -2.72 -11.68 10.27
N HIS A 305 -3.99 -12.00 10.08
CA HIS A 305 -4.44 -12.78 8.94
C HIS A 305 -5.90 -12.53 8.57
N PHE A 306 -6.24 -12.94 7.35
CA PHE A 306 -7.61 -13.18 6.92
C PHE A 306 -7.85 -14.68 6.77
N PHE A 307 -9.10 -15.10 6.96
CA PHE A 307 -9.53 -16.43 6.57
C PHE A 307 -9.57 -16.56 5.04
N PRO A 308 -9.32 -17.77 4.48
CA PRO A 308 -9.47 -18.03 3.05
C PRO A 308 -10.79 -17.52 2.46
N GLU A 309 -11.89 -17.68 3.20
CA GLU A 309 -13.24 -17.35 2.78
C GLU A 309 -13.50 -15.83 2.79
N GLN A 310 -12.86 -15.09 3.70
CA GLN A 310 -12.82 -13.63 3.62
C GLN A 310 -12.10 -13.17 2.35
N GLY A 311 -10.98 -13.83 2.01
CA GLY A 311 -10.28 -13.61 0.74
C GLY A 311 -11.17 -13.86 -0.49
N ASN A 312 -11.89 -14.98 -0.50
CA ASN A 312 -12.84 -15.32 -1.56
C ASN A 312 -13.97 -14.28 -1.66
N LYS A 313 -14.53 -13.86 -0.53
CA LYS A 313 -15.56 -12.81 -0.49
C LYS A 313 -15.06 -11.50 -1.09
N MET A 314 -13.87 -11.03 -0.68
CA MET A 314 -13.26 -9.82 -1.24
C MET A 314 -13.10 -9.92 -2.77
N ARG A 315 -12.62 -11.05 -3.27
CA ARG A 315 -12.47 -11.27 -4.73
C ARG A 315 -13.80 -11.25 -5.46
N ASN A 316 -14.80 -11.95 -4.95
CA ASN A 316 -16.12 -11.98 -5.57
C ASN A 316 -16.76 -10.60 -5.59
N GLN A 317 -16.59 -9.82 -4.52
CA GLN A 317 -17.01 -8.43 -4.50
C GLN A 317 -16.30 -7.62 -5.59
N ILE A 318 -14.97 -7.72 -5.69
CA ILE A 318 -14.21 -6.99 -6.71
C ILE A 318 -14.74 -7.29 -8.12
N LEU A 319 -14.97 -8.57 -8.42
CA LEU A 319 -15.44 -9.02 -9.73
C LEU A 319 -16.92 -8.66 -10.00
N SER A 320 -17.74 -8.53 -8.96
CA SER A 320 -19.16 -8.19 -9.09
C SER A 320 -19.41 -6.69 -9.30
N PHE A 321 -18.43 -5.83 -9.00
CA PHE A 321 -18.54 -4.38 -9.11
C PHE A 321 -17.44 -3.78 -10.03
N PRO A 322 -17.39 -4.16 -11.32
CA PRO A 322 -16.33 -3.73 -12.24
C PRO A 322 -16.26 -2.22 -12.42
N THR A 323 -17.41 -1.52 -12.43
CA THR A 323 -17.46 -0.05 -12.53
C THR A 323 -16.75 0.65 -11.38
N LEU A 324 -16.75 0.02 -10.19
CA LEU A 324 -16.05 0.52 -9.02
C LEU A 324 -14.57 0.17 -9.07
N PHE A 325 -14.19 -1.06 -9.43
CA PHE A 325 -12.83 -1.56 -9.24
C PHE A 325 -11.96 -1.56 -10.49
N GLU A 326 -12.45 -1.91 -11.67
CA GLU A 326 -11.65 -2.00 -12.92
C GLU A 326 -10.85 -0.73 -13.22
N PRO A 327 -11.40 0.51 -13.04
CA PRO A 327 -10.61 1.71 -13.31
C PRO A 327 -9.33 1.81 -12.47
N LYS A 328 -9.29 1.17 -11.30
CA LYS A 328 -8.17 1.17 -10.34
C LYS A 328 -7.24 -0.01 -10.52
N GLN A 329 -7.60 -0.96 -11.37
CA GLN A 329 -6.79 -2.14 -11.62
C GLN A 329 -5.64 -1.84 -12.58
N ASN A 330 -4.62 -2.68 -12.51
CA ASN A 330 -3.47 -2.73 -13.40
C ASN A 330 -3.23 -4.17 -13.82
N THR A 331 -2.20 -4.41 -14.62
CA THR A 331 -1.85 -5.75 -15.10
C THR A 331 -0.75 -6.39 -14.24
N ILE A 332 -0.62 -7.72 -14.31
CA ILE A 332 0.55 -8.40 -13.74
C ILE A 332 1.86 -7.85 -14.30
N ALA A 333 1.90 -7.48 -15.59
CA ALA A 333 3.07 -6.90 -16.23
C ALA A 333 3.58 -5.65 -15.48
N SER A 334 2.69 -4.83 -14.92
CA SER A 334 3.06 -3.65 -14.14
C SER A 334 3.89 -3.94 -12.89
N LEU A 335 3.77 -5.14 -12.30
CA LEU A 335 4.58 -5.57 -11.15
C LEU A 335 6.05 -5.82 -11.54
N TYR A 336 6.31 -6.03 -12.83
CA TYR A 336 7.64 -6.22 -13.42
C TYR A 336 8.25 -4.92 -13.95
N GLU A 337 7.61 -3.78 -13.74
CA GLU A 337 8.19 -2.46 -14.00
C GLU A 337 8.76 -1.85 -12.72
N PRO A 338 9.90 -1.14 -12.78
CA PRO A 338 10.37 -0.36 -11.65
C PRO A 338 9.32 0.67 -11.23
N TYR A 339 9.24 0.97 -9.94
CA TYR A 339 8.39 2.07 -9.46
C TYR A 339 9.11 3.42 -9.50
N LYS A 340 10.45 3.40 -9.57
CA LYS A 340 11.32 4.57 -9.63
C LYS A 340 12.62 4.22 -10.35
N GLY A 341 13.24 5.20 -11.00
CA GLY A 341 14.47 5.02 -11.76
C GLY A 341 14.20 4.41 -13.13
N GLU A 342 15.26 4.30 -13.93
CA GLU A 342 15.16 3.90 -15.32
C GLU A 342 16.17 2.81 -15.64
N TYR A 343 15.88 2.01 -16.67
CA TYR A 343 16.88 1.11 -17.21
C TYR A 343 17.92 1.93 -17.96
N TYR A 344 19.18 1.63 -17.65
CA TYR A 344 20.30 2.29 -18.27
C TYR A 344 20.57 1.65 -19.64
N PHE A 345 20.62 2.48 -20.69
CA PHE A 345 20.83 2.04 -22.08
C PHE A 345 22.31 2.18 -22.51
N ALA A 346 22.92 3.35 -22.30
CA ALA A 346 24.34 3.61 -22.59
C ALA A 346 24.86 4.86 -21.85
N GLU A 347 26.18 5.04 -21.80
CA GLU A 347 26.85 6.06 -20.97
C GLU A 347 26.35 7.49 -21.27
N PRO A 348 26.27 8.40 -20.28
CA PRO A 348 26.76 8.24 -18.91
C PRO A 348 25.73 7.50 -18.05
N GLN A 349 26.22 6.67 -17.12
CA GLN A 349 25.38 6.00 -16.14
C GLN A 349 24.45 7.03 -15.47
N THR A 350 23.14 6.87 -15.65
CA THR A 350 22.18 7.62 -14.85
C THR A 350 22.36 7.14 -13.41
N ASN A 351 22.46 8.08 -12.46
CA ASN A 351 22.65 7.72 -11.04
C ASN A 351 21.41 7.03 -10.42
N GLU A 352 20.36 6.78 -11.21
CA GLU A 352 19.08 6.24 -10.74
C GLU A 352 18.87 4.83 -11.27
N SER A 353 19.23 3.83 -10.47
CA SER A 353 18.98 2.42 -10.77
C SER A 353 17.46 2.13 -10.83
N PRO A 354 17.02 1.13 -11.64
CA PRO A 354 15.61 0.75 -11.71
C PRO A 354 15.21 0.05 -10.40
N LEU A 355 14.51 0.77 -9.53
CA LEU A 355 14.06 0.32 -8.23
C LEU A 355 12.71 -0.38 -8.32
N PHE A 356 12.65 -1.58 -7.76
CA PHE A 356 11.47 -2.41 -7.68
C PHE A 356 10.83 -2.29 -6.31
N GLN A 357 9.49 -2.33 -6.28
CA GLN A 357 8.77 -2.18 -5.03
C GLN A 357 9.01 -3.40 -4.13
N PRO A 358 9.03 -3.23 -2.81
CA PRO A 358 9.13 -4.35 -1.88
C PRO A 358 7.79 -5.10 -1.76
N GLY A 359 7.76 -6.18 -0.98
CA GLY A 359 6.55 -6.99 -0.72
C GLY A 359 6.41 -8.25 -1.58
N PHE A 360 7.38 -8.51 -2.44
CA PHE A 360 7.48 -9.73 -3.25
C PHE A 360 8.81 -10.43 -3.02
N ARG A 361 8.82 -11.75 -3.17
CA ARG A 361 10.08 -12.48 -3.29
C ARG A 361 10.53 -12.40 -4.76
N TYR A 362 11.67 -11.76 -4.99
CA TYR A 362 12.30 -11.66 -6.31
C TYR A 362 13.43 -12.67 -6.44
N LYS A 363 13.55 -13.28 -7.62
CA LYS A 363 14.75 -14.00 -8.05
C LYS A 363 15.23 -13.40 -9.36
N PHE A 364 16.48 -12.99 -9.41
CA PHE A 364 17.11 -12.50 -10.61
C PHE A 364 17.94 -13.62 -11.22
N ARG A 365 17.52 -14.11 -12.38
CA ARG A 365 18.12 -15.28 -13.03
C ARG A 365 18.94 -14.85 -14.22
N GLU A 366 20.09 -15.48 -14.43
CA GLU A 366 21.02 -15.14 -15.50
C GLU A 366 20.34 -15.23 -16.88
N CYS A 367 20.47 -14.16 -17.67
CA CYS A 367 20.08 -14.14 -19.07
C CYS A 367 21.09 -14.90 -19.92
N GLN A 368 20.61 -15.63 -20.93
CA GLN A 368 21.45 -16.32 -21.90
C GLN A 368 21.03 -15.94 -23.32
N CYS A 369 20.86 -14.64 -23.60
CA CYS A 369 20.52 -14.15 -24.94
C CYS A 369 21.24 -12.84 -25.27
N ASP A 370 21.46 -12.59 -26.56
CA ASP A 370 21.92 -11.29 -27.07
C ASP A 370 20.71 -10.35 -27.27
N CYS A 371 19.95 -10.11 -26.20
CA CYS A 371 18.67 -9.42 -26.19
C CYS A 371 18.87 -8.00 -25.65
N PRO A 372 18.76 -6.93 -26.48
CA PRO A 372 19.01 -5.59 -26.00
C PRO A 372 17.87 -5.09 -25.10
N GLU A 373 18.22 -4.76 -23.85
CA GLU A 373 17.45 -3.91 -22.92
C GLU A 373 16.14 -4.56 -22.48
N PRO A 374 15.58 -4.29 -21.26
CA PRO A 374 14.71 -5.26 -20.61
C PRO A 374 13.60 -5.69 -21.54
N SER A 375 13.61 -6.97 -21.90
CA SER A 375 12.71 -7.51 -22.90
C SER A 375 11.27 -7.12 -22.54
N PRO A 376 10.39 -6.80 -23.50
CA PRO A 376 8.99 -6.57 -23.19
C PRO A 376 8.43 -7.69 -22.31
N TYR A 377 7.50 -7.38 -21.41
CA TYR A 377 6.95 -8.40 -20.50
C TYR A 377 6.42 -9.62 -21.26
N GLU A 378 5.75 -9.41 -22.40
CA GLU A 378 5.19 -10.46 -23.23
C GLU A 378 6.24 -11.29 -23.99
N ASP A 379 7.49 -10.82 -24.06
CA ASP A 379 8.56 -11.60 -24.66
C ASP A 379 8.99 -12.71 -23.72
N THR A 380 8.80 -13.94 -24.18
CA THR A 380 9.17 -15.17 -23.47
C THR A 380 10.17 -16.02 -24.25
N SER A 381 10.70 -15.47 -25.35
CA SER A 381 11.58 -16.16 -26.28
C SER A 381 13.03 -16.25 -25.80
N PHE A 382 13.39 -15.47 -24.77
CA PHE A 382 14.73 -15.48 -24.20
C PHE A 382 15.02 -16.75 -23.39
N THR A 383 16.28 -17.15 -23.41
CA THR A 383 16.80 -18.28 -22.64
C THR A 383 17.32 -17.82 -21.28
N ILE A 384 17.03 -18.61 -20.24
CA ILE A 384 17.41 -18.35 -18.86
C ILE A 384 18.32 -19.46 -18.34
N GLY A 385 19.44 -19.05 -17.75
CA GLY A 385 20.36 -19.95 -17.08
C GLY A 385 19.76 -20.54 -15.80
N SER A 386 20.35 -21.63 -15.30
CA SER A 386 19.95 -22.21 -14.01
C SER A 386 20.32 -21.35 -12.80
N THR A 387 21.29 -20.44 -12.98
CA THR A 387 21.89 -19.62 -11.92
C THR A 387 20.93 -18.51 -11.45
N THR A 388 20.79 -18.36 -10.14
CA THR A 388 20.13 -17.20 -9.53
C THR A 388 21.22 -16.27 -9.01
N VAL A 389 21.30 -15.05 -9.55
CA VAL A 389 22.32 -14.05 -9.23
C VAL A 389 21.99 -13.33 -7.93
N LEU A 390 20.71 -13.00 -7.72
CA LEU A 390 20.22 -12.30 -6.55
C LEU A 390 18.84 -12.82 -6.15
N THR A 391 18.59 -12.96 -4.85
CA THR A 391 17.27 -13.23 -4.29
C THR A 391 16.95 -12.15 -3.27
N ILE A 392 15.76 -11.55 -3.38
CA ILE A 392 15.23 -10.58 -2.42
C ILE A 392 13.99 -11.20 -1.77
N GLU A 393 13.92 -11.12 -0.45
CA GLU A 393 12.79 -11.63 0.32
C GLU A 393 11.67 -10.59 0.44
N PRO A 394 10.40 -11.01 0.63
CA PRO A 394 9.26 -10.09 0.68
C PRO A 394 9.36 -9.04 1.78
N ASN A 395 10.09 -9.35 2.86
CA ASN A 395 10.29 -8.52 4.05
C ASN A 395 11.63 -7.75 4.03
N GLU A 396 12.27 -7.59 2.87
CA GLU A 396 13.43 -6.68 2.72
C GLU A 396 13.09 -5.29 3.24
N THR A 397 14.02 -4.64 3.94
CA THR A 397 13.81 -3.32 4.57
C THR A 397 14.66 -2.22 3.92
N ASN A 398 15.75 -2.61 3.25
CA ASN A 398 16.57 -1.73 2.44
C ASN A 398 16.03 -1.67 1.00
N PHE A 399 15.00 -0.85 0.78
CA PHE A 399 14.32 -0.78 -0.52
C PHE A 399 15.22 -0.30 -1.67
N ASN A 400 16.28 0.46 -1.36
CA ASN A 400 17.27 0.89 -2.37
C ASN A 400 18.12 -0.27 -2.92
N SER A 401 18.10 -1.44 -2.27
CA SER A 401 18.80 -2.64 -2.76
C SER A 401 17.99 -3.48 -3.74
N ILE A 402 16.69 -3.20 -3.87
CA ILE A 402 15.78 -3.95 -4.73
C ILE A 402 15.88 -3.39 -6.16
N THR A 403 17.01 -3.63 -6.80
CA THR A 403 17.28 -3.22 -8.18
C THR A 403 17.29 -4.42 -9.09
N HIS A 404 17.09 -4.20 -10.40
CA HIS A 404 17.26 -5.25 -11.40
C HIS A 404 18.73 -5.35 -11.84
N PRO A 405 19.48 -6.40 -11.45
CA PRO A 405 20.87 -6.54 -11.86
C PRO A 405 20.97 -6.70 -13.38
N ASN A 406 22.03 -6.14 -13.95
CA ASN A 406 22.34 -6.35 -15.36
C ASN A 406 22.67 -7.83 -15.66
N HIS A 407 22.42 -8.27 -16.89
CA HIS A 407 22.51 -9.67 -17.35
C HIS A 407 21.55 -10.63 -16.63
N THR A 408 20.41 -10.13 -16.13
CA THR A 408 19.43 -10.98 -15.45
C THR A 408 18.01 -10.72 -15.92
N ALA A 409 17.15 -11.70 -15.71
CA ALA A 409 15.70 -11.59 -15.84
C ALA A 409 15.05 -11.68 -14.47
N ILE A 410 13.88 -11.06 -14.35
CA ILE A 410 13.15 -10.97 -13.09
C ILE A 410 12.17 -12.14 -13.00
N GLN A 411 12.23 -12.87 -11.89
CA GLN A 411 11.21 -13.81 -11.48
C GLN A 411 10.52 -13.33 -10.20
N ILE A 412 9.21 -13.10 -10.26
CA ILE A 412 8.38 -12.86 -9.08
C ILE A 412 7.83 -14.20 -8.58
N MET A 413 8.08 -14.51 -7.31
CA MET A 413 7.58 -15.71 -6.65
C MET A 413 6.24 -15.41 -5.97
N PHE A 414 5.14 -15.66 -6.69
CA PHE A 414 3.78 -15.57 -6.12
C PHE A 414 3.51 -16.73 -5.16
N GLN A 415 2.72 -16.50 -4.10
CA GLN A 415 2.37 -17.55 -3.12
C GLN A 415 1.44 -18.61 -3.73
N THR A 416 0.49 -18.17 -4.54
CA THR A 416 -0.37 -19.04 -5.34
C THR A 416 0.16 -19.01 -6.78
N SER A 417 0.23 -20.18 -7.42
CA SER A 417 0.61 -20.26 -8.84
C SER A 417 -0.34 -19.43 -9.68
N LEU A 418 0.20 -18.62 -10.59
CA LEU A 418 -0.62 -17.92 -11.58
C LEU A 418 -1.17 -18.91 -12.62
N PRO A 419 -2.33 -18.62 -13.24
CA PRO A 419 -2.83 -19.40 -14.37
C PRO A 419 -1.82 -19.49 -15.53
N GLU A 420 -1.87 -20.57 -16.30
CA GLU A 420 -0.96 -20.81 -17.45
C GLU A 420 -0.99 -19.67 -18.48
N ALA A 421 -2.11 -18.95 -18.60
CA ALA A 421 -2.26 -17.78 -19.46
C ALA A 421 -1.24 -16.65 -19.16
N TYR A 422 -0.72 -16.58 -17.93
CA TYR A 422 0.33 -15.63 -17.54
C TYR A 422 1.75 -16.13 -17.84
N GLY A 423 1.87 -17.37 -18.33
CA GLY A 423 3.11 -18.03 -18.72
C GLY A 423 4.09 -18.24 -17.57
N GLN A 424 5.38 -18.27 -17.88
CA GLN A 424 6.43 -18.41 -16.86
C GLN A 424 6.57 -17.12 -16.04
N ASN A 425 6.72 -17.22 -14.72
CA ASN A 425 6.91 -16.03 -13.88
C ASN A 425 8.26 -15.31 -14.08
N THR A 426 9.13 -15.80 -14.98
CA THR A 426 10.40 -15.16 -15.33
C THR A 426 10.21 -14.32 -16.58
N ARG A 427 10.50 -13.03 -16.49
CA ARG A 427 10.15 -11.98 -17.45
C ARG A 427 11.25 -10.93 -17.49
N LYS A 428 11.20 -10.04 -18.49
CA LYS A 428 12.03 -8.83 -18.55
C LYS A 428 13.52 -9.15 -18.44
N CYS A 429 14.08 -9.90 -19.38
CA CYS A 429 15.53 -10.12 -19.41
C CYS A 429 16.24 -8.80 -19.74
N TYR A 430 17.07 -8.30 -18.83
CA TYR A 430 17.89 -7.09 -18.97
C TYR A 430 19.34 -7.50 -19.16
N ASP A 431 19.78 -7.49 -20.41
CA ASP A 431 21.12 -7.92 -20.82
C ASP A 431 21.84 -6.77 -21.56
N ASN A 432 22.30 -5.77 -20.80
CA ASN A 432 22.99 -4.62 -21.37
C ASN A 432 24.52 -4.83 -21.32
N TRP A 433 25.17 -4.98 -22.47
CA TRP A 433 26.63 -5.13 -22.55
C TRP A 433 27.43 -3.81 -22.46
N ASN A 434 26.80 -2.70 -22.02
CA ASN A 434 27.29 -1.33 -22.21
C ASN A 434 27.52 -1.05 -23.70
N ARG A 435 26.52 -0.50 -24.40
CA ARG A 435 26.70 -0.16 -25.81
C ARG A 435 27.86 0.81 -25.98
N ALA A 436 28.92 0.35 -26.67
CA ALA A 436 30.01 1.20 -27.07
C ALA A 436 29.46 2.29 -28.02
N PRO A 437 29.81 3.56 -27.84
CA PRO A 437 29.43 4.63 -28.77
C PRO A 437 29.72 4.25 -30.22
N ILE A 438 28.75 4.46 -31.11
CA ILE A 438 28.90 4.16 -32.54
C ILE A 438 29.69 5.25 -33.28
N GLY A 439 29.91 6.39 -32.64
CA GLY A 439 30.69 7.51 -33.14
C GLY A 439 30.65 8.68 -32.17
N GLY A 440 31.04 9.87 -32.64
CA GLY A 440 31.06 11.05 -31.80
C GLY A 440 31.83 12.22 -32.40
N SER A 441 32.22 13.17 -31.56
CA SER A 441 33.15 14.23 -31.92
C SER A 441 34.01 14.67 -30.74
N VAL A 442 35.22 15.14 -31.04
CA VAL A 442 36.09 15.85 -30.09
C VAL A 442 36.19 17.31 -30.53
N THR A 443 35.67 18.21 -29.71
CA THR A 443 35.71 19.66 -29.93
C THR A 443 36.82 20.28 -29.08
N LYS A 444 37.88 20.81 -29.71
CA LYS A 444 38.93 21.59 -29.03
C LYS A 444 38.57 23.07 -29.03
N PHE A 445 38.61 23.72 -27.87
CA PHE A 445 38.47 25.17 -27.76
C PHE A 445 39.83 25.83 -27.93
N ASN A 446 40.05 26.50 -29.08
CA ASN A 446 41.38 26.90 -29.54
C ASN A 446 42.05 27.94 -28.63
N ASP A 447 41.26 28.70 -27.87
CA ASP A 447 41.70 29.72 -26.91
C ASP A 447 41.47 29.31 -25.45
N GLY A 448 41.06 28.08 -25.20
CA GLY A 448 40.79 27.57 -23.85
C GLY A 448 39.53 28.13 -23.20
N ILE A 449 38.66 28.80 -23.96
CA ILE A 449 37.41 29.40 -23.46
C ILE A 449 36.22 28.80 -24.20
N PHE A 450 35.09 28.61 -23.50
CA PHE A 450 33.84 28.17 -24.12
C PHE A 450 33.29 29.25 -25.07
N ASN A 451 33.57 29.12 -26.36
CA ASN A 451 33.08 30.02 -27.41
C ASN A 451 32.99 29.29 -28.76
N ALA A 452 32.80 30.04 -29.85
CA ALA A 452 32.70 29.51 -31.22
C ALA A 452 34.07 29.26 -31.90
N ASN A 453 35.18 29.64 -31.27
CA ASN A 453 36.54 29.42 -31.80
C ASN A 453 37.00 27.99 -31.49
N VAL A 454 36.43 27.03 -32.20
CA VAL A 454 36.62 25.61 -31.95
C VAL A 454 37.12 24.85 -33.17
N THR A 455 37.80 23.75 -32.91
CA THR A 455 38.10 22.71 -33.91
C THR A 455 37.31 21.45 -33.55
N ILE A 456 36.38 21.04 -34.40
CA ILE A 456 35.56 19.83 -34.18
C ILE A 456 36.11 18.69 -35.04
N THR A 457 36.48 17.59 -34.39
CA THR A 457 36.99 16.38 -35.04
C THR A 457 35.99 15.24 -34.87
N PRO A 458 35.25 14.83 -35.93
CA PRO A 458 34.39 13.66 -35.89
C PRO A 458 35.17 12.40 -35.53
N GLN A 459 34.55 11.49 -34.77
CA GLN A 459 35.11 10.21 -34.38
C GLN A 459 34.17 9.09 -34.85
N ASP A 460 34.76 7.99 -35.32
CA ASP A 460 34.05 6.72 -35.56
C ASP A 460 34.01 5.87 -34.29
N SER A 461 33.31 4.74 -34.34
CA SER A 461 33.19 3.83 -33.19
C SER A 461 34.52 3.32 -32.66
N THR A 462 35.56 3.18 -33.48
CA THR A 462 36.86 2.68 -33.01
C THR A 462 37.63 3.77 -32.28
N SER A 463 37.61 4.97 -32.83
CA SER A 463 38.37 6.11 -32.34
C SER A 463 37.75 6.76 -31.10
N ILE A 464 36.42 6.86 -31.01
CA ILE A 464 35.73 7.38 -29.82
C ILE A 464 35.83 6.45 -28.61
N ASN A 465 35.96 5.14 -28.85
CA ASN A 465 36.08 4.10 -27.82
C ASN A 465 37.53 3.75 -27.49
N ASN A 466 38.50 4.44 -28.10
CA ASN A 466 39.90 4.19 -27.81
C ASN A 466 40.18 4.52 -26.33
N PRO A 467 40.64 3.55 -25.51
CA PRO A 467 40.93 3.78 -24.10
C PRO A 467 42.04 4.83 -23.88
N ASN A 468 42.85 5.09 -24.90
CA ASN A 468 43.92 6.09 -24.89
C ASN A 468 43.51 7.43 -25.52
N LEU A 469 42.23 7.64 -25.88
CA LEU A 469 41.77 8.87 -26.54
C LEU A 469 42.21 10.11 -25.76
N LEU A 470 41.96 10.15 -24.44
CA LEU A 470 42.34 11.27 -23.59
C LEU A 470 43.85 11.47 -23.50
N LEU A 471 44.62 10.37 -23.48
CA LEU A 471 46.08 10.42 -23.44
C LEU A 471 46.67 10.99 -24.74
N GLN A 472 45.98 10.80 -25.87
CA GLN A 472 46.38 11.27 -27.19
C GLN A 472 46.00 12.73 -27.49
N LEU A 473 45.13 13.36 -26.69
CA LEU A 473 44.82 14.79 -26.84
C LEU A 473 46.01 15.66 -26.41
N ASP A 474 46.28 16.75 -27.12
CA ASP A 474 47.26 17.75 -26.65
C ASP A 474 46.70 18.54 -25.46
N GLN A 475 47.54 19.35 -24.79
CA GLN A 475 47.09 20.29 -23.76
C GLN A 475 45.97 21.22 -24.31
N GLY A 476 44.95 21.47 -23.49
CA GLY A 476 43.85 22.37 -23.83
C GLY A 476 42.49 21.98 -23.24
N LEU A 477 41.48 22.77 -23.58
CA LEU A 477 40.08 22.53 -23.21
C LEU A 477 39.35 21.79 -24.35
N TYR A 478 38.65 20.72 -24.00
CA TYR A 478 37.92 19.87 -24.94
C TYR A 478 36.48 19.60 -24.48
N LYS A 479 35.56 19.46 -25.44
CA LYS A 479 34.27 18.77 -25.27
C LYS A 479 34.31 17.49 -26.10
N ILE A 480 34.15 16.34 -25.45
CA ILE A 480 33.99 15.04 -26.10
C ILE A 480 32.50 14.74 -26.14
N GLU A 481 32.01 14.38 -27.31
CA GLU A 481 30.63 13.99 -27.56
C GLU A 481 30.62 12.57 -28.08
N LYS A 482 29.90 11.67 -27.41
CA LYS A 482 29.72 10.28 -27.81
C LYS A 482 28.27 10.09 -28.28
N ASN A 483 28.10 9.50 -29.46
CA ASN A 483 26.82 9.21 -30.06
C ASN A 483 26.55 7.71 -30.01
N TYR A 484 25.33 7.34 -29.64
CA TYR A 484 24.89 5.95 -29.53
C TYR A 484 23.85 5.63 -30.60
N GLU A 485 23.63 4.33 -30.84
CA GLU A 485 22.74 3.84 -31.89
C GLU A 485 21.26 4.19 -31.66
N ASP A 486 20.87 4.39 -30.40
CA ASP A 486 19.54 4.81 -29.97
C ASP A 486 19.29 6.33 -30.09
N GLY A 487 20.29 7.09 -30.55
CA GLY A 487 20.25 8.53 -30.65
C GLY A 487 20.61 9.27 -29.36
N ALA A 488 20.95 8.57 -28.27
CA ALA A 488 21.50 9.20 -27.09
C ALA A 488 22.84 9.88 -27.39
N VAL A 489 23.12 10.95 -26.64
CA VAL A 489 24.37 11.73 -26.76
C VAL A 489 24.94 11.96 -25.37
N ASN A 490 26.17 11.51 -25.15
CA ASN A 490 26.94 11.85 -23.95
C ASN A 490 27.92 12.98 -24.25
N GLN A 491 27.98 13.98 -23.37
CA GLN A 491 28.94 15.07 -23.47
C GLN A 491 29.80 15.13 -22.21
N GLN A 492 31.11 15.19 -22.40
CA GLN A 492 32.08 15.36 -21.33
C GLN A 492 32.99 16.54 -21.66
N VAL A 493 33.21 17.42 -20.69
CA VAL A 493 34.18 18.51 -20.78
C VAL A 493 35.44 18.10 -20.04
N ILE A 494 36.59 18.31 -20.67
CA ILE A 494 37.89 17.98 -20.10
C ILE A 494 38.85 19.13 -20.32
N TYR A 495 39.52 19.56 -19.26
CA TYR A 495 40.69 20.42 -19.34
C TYR A 495 41.92 19.56 -19.10
N LYS A 496 42.75 19.41 -20.13
CA LYS A 496 43.99 18.64 -20.06
C LYS A 496 45.16 19.59 -19.83
N ASP A 497 45.77 19.47 -18.66
CA ASP A 497 47.00 20.18 -18.29
C ASP A 497 48.20 19.22 -18.27
N ASN A 498 49.41 19.76 -18.43
CA ASN A 498 50.65 18.97 -18.36
C ASN A 498 51.17 18.95 -16.92
N GLU A 499 50.68 18.02 -16.10
CA GLU A 499 51.41 17.52 -14.93
C GLU A 499 51.74 16.03 -15.08
#